data_AF-A0AAV4FXR3-F1
#
_entry.id   AF-A0AAV4FXR3-F1
#
_cell.length_a   1.000
_cell.length_b   1.000
_cell.length_c   1.000
_cell.angle_alpha   90.00
_cell.angle_beta   90.00
_cell.angle_gamma   90.00
#
_symmetry.space_group_name_H-M   'P 1'
#
loop_
_entity.id
_entity.type
_entity.pdbx_description
1 polymer ?
#
loop_
_entity_poly.entity_id
_entity_poly.type
_entity_poly.pdbx_seq_one_letter_code
_entity_poly.pdbx_strand_id
1 'polypeptide(L)'
;MQTLQEQHPEVFSAFSAGHHVLRRSDRFWAGLLPDLVIEQTLMRSFKSIGGLTHGRGLGDSQRTQWLLSRPACADMNSAMQQVTGNDNATVCKHAESSQSRLKRDDKDMRSLLNYLLSRNPFAGDETLRSISIGAMADQPVNSDRAKEVGHIILESMRNAAVKDYTFKKKDQVVTMGVKVSAKVDGKTLQVDPQLLFQRLVTVANGLSDDLDLPSVFKYELSCTSAALFDPSGLLREADKAKLVDALVVLSAFKESEQNVAGETIDSEYVLDGGSLLHRIPWIWSDTYASIGQTYLEYVKRMYGKPRIVFDGYNNGPSTKDATHIRRSCGVAGPTIKFNPEMVCNARKEHFLGNPINKQAFVQYLGDVLMKDGCQVLHAEGDADTLIVNTAVTCAVNVTTVVIGEDTYLLVLLLHHADLRSRSLF
;
A
#
# COMPACT_ATOMS: atom_id res chain seq x y z
N MET A 1 -22.62 28.82 40.85
CA MET A 1 -23.49 30.01 40.61
C MET A 1 -24.80 29.98 41.39
N GLN A 2 -25.36 28.82 41.76
CA GLN A 2 -26.69 28.75 42.39
C GLN A 2 -26.80 29.42 43.77
N THR A 3 -25.70 29.56 44.52
CA THR A 3 -25.66 30.21 45.86
C THR A 3 -25.01 31.60 45.84
N LEU A 4 -24.72 32.16 44.65
CA LEU A 4 -23.99 33.44 44.52
C LEU A 4 -24.76 34.62 45.14
N GLN A 5 -26.09 34.56 45.08
CA GLN A 5 -27.00 35.56 45.63
C GLN A 5 -26.94 35.62 47.17
N GLU A 6 -26.61 34.51 47.83
CA GLU A 6 -26.56 34.41 49.29
C GLU A 6 -25.15 34.66 49.84
N GLN A 7 -24.11 34.18 49.16
CA GLN A 7 -22.73 34.25 49.64
C GLN A 7 -22.03 35.57 49.29
N HIS A 8 -22.35 36.18 48.13
CA HIS A 8 -21.72 37.41 47.65
C HIS A 8 -22.74 38.31 46.92
N PRO A 9 -23.67 38.93 47.65
CA PRO A 9 -24.81 39.66 47.08
C PRO A 9 -24.39 40.85 46.20
N GLU A 10 -23.28 41.52 46.53
CA GLU A 10 -22.74 42.62 45.73
C GLU A 10 -22.29 42.18 44.34
N VAL A 11 -21.63 41.02 44.24
CA VAL A 11 -21.18 40.44 42.96
C VAL A 11 -22.39 40.03 42.12
N PHE A 12 -23.42 39.47 42.76
CA PHE A 12 -24.66 39.12 42.08
C PHE A 12 -25.42 40.35 41.55
N SER A 13 -25.44 41.44 42.32
CA SER A 13 -26.03 42.72 41.89
C SER A 13 -25.28 43.32 40.71
N ALA A 14 -23.95 43.40 40.77
CA ALA A 14 -23.12 43.88 39.67
C ALA A 14 -23.23 43.01 38.41
N PHE A 15 -23.32 41.68 38.59
CA PHE A 15 -23.54 40.75 37.48
C PHE A 15 -24.90 40.99 36.81
N SER A 16 -25.96 41.15 37.61
CA SER A 16 -27.32 41.43 37.14
C SER A 16 -27.44 42.80 36.45
N ALA A 17 -26.64 43.78 36.88
CA ALA A 17 -26.51 45.09 36.24
C ALA A 17 -25.72 45.05 34.90
N GLY A 18 -25.23 43.88 34.46
CA GLY A 18 -24.55 43.72 33.19
C GLY A 18 -23.05 44.00 33.21
N HIS A 19 -22.43 44.16 34.39
CA HIS A 19 -20.98 44.43 34.52
C HIS A 19 -20.09 43.21 34.17
N HIS A 20 -20.68 42.12 33.71
CA HIS A 20 -19.99 40.93 33.21
C HIS A 20 -19.72 40.99 31.69
N VAL A 21 -19.97 42.14 31.05
CA VAL A 21 -19.73 42.36 29.63
C VAL A 21 -18.94 43.66 29.45
N LEU A 22 -17.81 43.58 28.75
CA LEU A 22 -17.01 44.73 28.34
C LEU A 22 -17.21 45.00 26.85
N ARG A 23 -17.24 46.28 26.48
CA ARG A 23 -17.38 46.70 25.09
C ARG A 23 -16.20 47.58 24.69
N ARG A 24 -15.51 47.22 23.60
CA ARG A 24 -14.35 47.95 23.07
C ARG A 24 -14.67 48.89 21.91
N SER A 25 -15.86 48.77 21.34
CA SER A 25 -16.31 49.56 20.20
C SER A 25 -17.81 49.79 20.32
N ASP A 26 -18.32 50.92 19.86
CA ASP A 26 -19.75 51.26 19.93
C ASP A 26 -20.64 50.48 18.94
N ARG A 27 -20.17 49.34 18.43
CA ARG A 27 -20.96 48.45 17.58
C ARG A 27 -21.99 47.68 18.40
N PHE A 28 -23.17 47.49 17.81
CA PHE A 28 -24.20 46.61 18.39
C PHE A 28 -23.65 45.18 18.54
N TRP A 29 -23.99 44.50 19.65
CA TRP A 29 -23.57 43.13 19.97
C TRP A 29 -22.06 42.91 20.12
N ALA A 30 -21.28 43.96 20.35
CA ALA A 30 -19.83 43.86 20.60
C ALA A 30 -19.45 43.58 22.06
N GLY A 31 -20.38 43.00 22.83
CA GLY A 31 -20.17 42.65 24.23
C GLY A 31 -19.28 41.41 24.36
N LEU A 32 -18.15 41.54 25.05
CA LEU A 32 -17.21 40.45 25.30
C LEU A 32 -17.12 40.17 26.80
N LEU A 33 -16.95 38.91 27.18
CA LEU A 33 -16.66 38.55 28.56
C LEU A 33 -15.31 39.16 29.01
N PRO A 34 -15.22 39.71 30.24
CA PRO A 34 -14.01 40.30 30.77
C PRO A 34 -12.77 39.41 30.66
N ASP A 35 -12.94 38.11 30.90
CA ASP A 35 -11.85 37.14 30.84
C ASP A 35 -11.23 37.05 29.44
N LEU A 36 -12.07 36.99 28.39
CA LEU A 36 -11.61 36.96 27.00
C LEU A 36 -10.88 38.27 26.62
N VAL A 37 -11.36 39.40 27.12
CA VAL A 37 -10.75 40.72 26.92
C VAL A 37 -9.39 40.80 27.62
N ILE A 38 -9.29 40.30 28.85
CA ILE A 38 -8.04 40.21 29.61
C ILE A 38 -7.06 39.30 28.89
N GLU A 39 -7.49 38.14 28.41
CA GLU A 39 -6.61 37.20 27.72
C GLU A 39 -6.06 37.79 26.41
N GLN A 40 -6.94 38.31 25.56
CA GLN A 40 -6.55 38.77 24.22
C GLN A 40 -5.70 40.04 24.24
N THR A 41 -5.77 40.85 25.30
CA THR A 41 -5.03 42.12 25.37
C THR A 41 -3.98 42.13 26.46
N LEU A 42 -4.37 41.83 27.69
CA LEU A 42 -3.42 41.79 28.80
C LEU A 42 -2.52 40.56 28.63
N MET A 43 -3.06 39.34 28.62
CA MET A 43 -2.24 38.12 28.57
C MET A 43 -1.42 37.99 27.28
N ARG A 44 -1.94 38.45 26.13
CA ARG A 44 -1.16 38.51 24.89
C ARG A 44 0.08 39.38 25.02
N SER A 45 -0.02 40.54 25.69
CA SER A 45 1.12 41.44 25.94
C SER A 45 2.09 40.90 26.99
N PHE A 46 1.60 40.07 27.92
CA PHE A 46 2.43 39.31 28.86
C PHE A 46 3.26 38.22 28.16
N LYS A 47 2.69 37.59 27.12
CA LYS A 47 3.26 36.43 26.42
C LYS A 47 4.08 36.76 25.16
N SER A 48 4.01 37.99 24.66
CA SER A 48 4.83 38.45 23.53
C SER A 48 6.30 38.66 23.91
N ILE A 49 7.19 38.71 22.92
CA ILE A 49 8.63 38.96 23.11
C ILE A 49 8.83 40.32 23.80
N GLY A 50 9.51 40.33 24.96
CA GLY A 50 9.63 41.50 25.85
C GLY A 50 8.53 41.62 26.93
N GLY A 51 7.61 40.64 27.00
CA GLY A 51 6.58 40.50 28.03
C GLY A 51 7.05 39.70 29.26
N LEU A 52 6.21 39.67 30.30
CA LEU A 52 6.57 39.12 31.63
C LEU A 52 6.85 37.61 31.63
N THR A 53 6.34 36.84 30.64
CA THR A 53 6.42 35.36 30.65
C THR A 53 7.57 34.79 29.81
N HIS A 54 8.43 35.63 29.23
CA HIS A 54 9.66 35.20 28.58
C HIS A 54 10.87 35.76 29.35
N GLY A 55 11.45 34.95 30.24
CA GLY A 55 12.62 35.32 31.05
C GLY A 55 12.64 34.71 32.46
N ARG A 56 13.71 34.96 33.24
CA ARG A 56 13.77 34.58 34.66
C ARG A 56 12.82 35.46 35.46
N GLY A 57 12.00 34.85 36.32
CA GLY A 57 10.84 35.46 36.97
C GLY A 57 11.11 36.84 37.58
N LEU A 58 10.21 37.79 37.29
CA LEU A 58 10.24 39.15 37.84
C LEU A 58 9.65 39.18 39.26
N GLY A 59 10.33 39.90 40.16
CA GLY A 59 9.86 40.17 41.52
C GLY A 59 8.72 41.18 41.56
N ASP A 60 8.03 41.31 42.71
CA ASP A 60 6.79 42.09 42.83
C ASP A 60 6.94 43.59 42.52
N SER A 61 8.10 44.17 42.80
CA SER A 61 8.42 45.56 42.45
C SER A 61 8.47 45.78 40.94
N GLN A 62 9.06 44.85 40.20
CA GLN A 62 9.18 44.92 38.74
C GLN A 62 7.83 44.66 38.05
N ARG A 63 6.99 43.77 38.62
CA ARG A 63 5.61 43.57 38.17
C ARG A 63 4.78 44.85 38.31
N THR A 64 4.95 45.54 39.43
CA THR A 64 4.26 46.80 39.71
C THR A 64 4.72 47.89 38.74
N GLN A 65 6.03 48.02 38.52
CA GLN A 65 6.58 48.97 37.54
C GLN A 65 6.09 48.68 36.11
N TRP A 66 6.03 47.41 35.72
CA TRP A 66 5.51 47.01 34.42
C TRP A 66 4.02 47.37 34.29
N LEU A 67 3.20 47.07 35.31
CA LEU A 67 1.77 47.39 35.32
C LEU A 67 1.52 48.90 35.24
N LEU A 68 2.25 49.70 36.02
CA LEU A 68 2.09 51.15 36.06
C LEU A 68 2.59 51.85 34.78
N SER A 69 3.59 51.27 34.10
CA SER A 69 4.10 51.82 32.84
C SER A 69 3.26 51.44 31.61
N ARG A 70 2.41 50.41 31.71
CA ARG A 70 1.60 49.92 30.57
C ARG A 70 0.70 50.98 29.92
N PRO A 71 -0.08 51.80 30.64
CA PRO A 71 -0.95 52.79 30.01
C PRO A 71 -0.14 53.78 29.15
N ALA A 72 0.95 54.33 29.70
CA ALA A 72 1.82 55.25 28.97
C ALA A 72 2.48 54.59 27.75
N CYS A 73 2.94 53.34 27.87
CA CYS A 73 3.48 52.59 26.74
C CYS A 73 2.42 52.26 25.68
N ALA A 74 1.16 52.01 26.07
CA ALA A 74 0.06 51.74 25.15
C ALA A 74 -0.30 53.00 24.34
N ASP A 75 -0.30 54.17 24.96
CA ASP A 75 -0.53 55.45 24.29
C ASP A 75 0.59 55.76 23.30
N MET A 76 1.86 55.60 23.70
CA MET A 76 3.00 55.74 22.80
C MET A 76 2.96 54.75 21.63
N ASN A 77 2.62 53.49 21.89
CA ASN A 77 2.51 52.47 20.85
C ASN A 77 1.35 52.76 19.88
N SER A 78 0.22 53.28 20.38
CA SER A 78 -0.91 53.71 19.54
C SER A 78 -0.53 54.91 18.67
N ALA A 79 0.16 55.90 19.22
CA ALA A 79 0.67 57.04 18.46
C ALA A 79 1.69 56.60 17.39
N MET A 80 2.60 55.69 17.73
CA MET A 80 3.56 55.11 16.78
C MET A 80 2.87 54.33 15.66
N GLN A 81 1.80 53.59 15.96
CA GLN A 81 1.01 52.87 14.94
C GLN A 81 0.30 53.83 13.98
N GLN A 82 -0.29 54.91 14.51
CA GLN A 82 -0.90 55.96 13.69
C GLN A 82 0.11 56.64 12.76
N VAL A 83 1.33 56.93 13.26
CA VAL A 83 2.39 57.57 12.47
C VAL A 83 2.98 56.64 11.40
N THR A 84 3.11 55.35 11.70
CA THR A 84 3.71 54.38 10.76
C THR A 84 2.74 53.87 9.71
N GLY A 85 1.47 54.27 9.74
CA GLY A 85 0.43 53.74 8.85
C GLY A 85 0.13 52.25 9.07
N ASN A 86 0.77 51.64 10.07
CA ASN A 86 0.43 50.33 10.62
C ASN A 86 -0.72 50.48 11.60
N ASP A 87 -1.79 51.17 11.17
CA ASP A 87 -3.09 50.90 11.75
C ASP A 87 -3.27 49.39 11.59
N ASN A 88 -3.23 48.66 12.71
CA ASN A 88 -3.71 47.30 12.74
C ASN A 88 -5.23 47.35 12.53
N ALA A 89 -5.67 47.82 11.36
CA ALA A 89 -6.82 47.35 10.63
C ALA A 89 -6.64 45.86 10.27
N THR A 90 -6.16 45.06 11.23
CA THR A 90 -6.63 43.69 11.41
C THR A 90 -8.07 43.81 11.89
N VAL A 91 -8.94 44.36 11.03
CA VAL A 91 -10.38 44.33 11.18
C VAL A 91 -10.73 42.87 11.27
N CYS A 92 -10.90 42.36 12.49
CA CYS A 92 -11.54 41.09 12.83
C CYS A 92 -11.50 40.03 11.71
N LYS A 93 -10.30 39.69 11.20
CA LYS A 93 -10.19 38.52 10.34
C LYS A 93 -10.00 37.36 11.28
N HIS A 94 -11.06 36.57 11.42
CA HIS A 94 -11.01 35.29 12.09
C HIS A 94 -9.77 34.53 11.60
N ALA A 95 -9.07 33.81 12.48
CA ALA A 95 -7.81 33.15 12.13
C ALA A 95 -7.92 32.29 10.86
N GLU A 96 -9.09 31.67 10.67
CA GLU A 96 -9.45 30.87 9.48
C GLU A 96 -9.60 31.68 8.18
N SER A 97 -9.89 32.97 8.25
CA SER A 97 -10.00 33.86 7.08
C SER A 97 -8.68 34.54 6.71
N SER A 98 -7.58 34.12 7.31
CA SER A 98 -6.25 34.62 6.98
C SER A 98 -5.83 34.16 5.58
N GLN A 99 -5.09 35.01 4.86
CA GLN A 99 -4.61 34.67 3.51
C GLN A 99 -3.71 33.42 3.50
N SER A 100 -3.00 33.13 4.59
CA SER A 100 -2.18 31.93 4.73
C SER A 100 -3.02 30.66 4.88
N ARG A 101 -4.15 30.71 5.61
CA ARG A 101 -5.12 29.62 5.71
C ARG A 101 -5.77 29.35 4.36
N LEU A 102 -6.28 30.38 3.69
CA LEU A 102 -6.87 30.27 2.34
C LEU A 102 -5.91 29.62 1.34
N LYS A 103 -4.62 30.01 1.34
CA LYS A 103 -3.60 29.39 0.48
C LYS A 103 -3.32 27.92 0.83
N ARG A 104 -3.36 27.56 2.12
CA ARG A 104 -3.15 26.18 2.56
C ARG A 104 -4.34 25.32 2.16
N ASP A 105 -5.56 25.78 2.40
CA ASP A 105 -6.78 25.06 2.07
C ASP A 105 -6.93 24.87 0.56
N ASP A 106 -6.58 25.87 -0.25
CA ASP A 106 -6.53 25.75 -1.71
C ASP A 106 -5.49 24.71 -2.16
N LYS A 107 -4.30 24.69 -1.54
CA LYS A 107 -3.29 23.65 -1.80
C LYS A 107 -3.81 22.25 -1.45
N ASP A 108 -4.41 22.09 -0.27
CA ASP A 108 -4.92 20.81 0.22
C ASP A 108 -6.09 20.33 -0.64
N MET A 109 -6.99 21.24 -1.04
CA MET A 109 -8.09 20.97 -1.96
C MET A 109 -7.58 20.51 -3.33
N ARG A 110 -6.59 21.20 -3.91
CA ARG A 110 -5.96 20.78 -5.18
C ARG A 110 -5.30 19.41 -5.06
N SER A 111 -4.63 19.15 -3.93
CA SER A 111 -4.01 17.86 -3.69
C SER A 111 -5.06 16.74 -3.62
N LEU A 112 -6.19 16.99 -2.95
CA LEU A 112 -7.30 16.04 -2.89
C LEU A 112 -7.96 15.83 -4.26
N LEU A 113 -8.16 16.89 -5.03
CA LEU A 113 -8.72 16.81 -6.38
C LEU A 113 -7.84 16.00 -7.31
N ASN A 114 -6.53 16.26 -7.34
CA ASN A 114 -5.57 15.46 -8.13
C ASN A 114 -5.57 13.98 -7.71
N TYR A 115 -5.65 13.73 -6.39
CA TYR A 115 -5.74 12.38 -5.85
C TYR A 115 -7.00 11.65 -6.32
N LEU A 116 -8.15 12.32 -6.35
CA LEU A 116 -9.43 11.75 -6.78
C LEU A 116 -9.60 11.67 -8.30
N LEU A 117 -8.98 12.57 -9.08
CA LEU A 117 -9.01 12.50 -10.56
C LEU A 117 -8.44 11.18 -11.08
N SER A 118 -7.31 10.75 -10.52
CA SER A 118 -6.69 9.46 -10.85
C SER A 118 -7.48 8.24 -10.33
N ARG A 119 -8.37 8.43 -9.34
CA ARG A 119 -9.06 7.37 -8.60
C ARG A 119 -10.55 7.65 -8.47
N ASN A 120 -11.19 8.10 -9.56
CA ASN A 120 -12.54 8.66 -9.50
C ASN A 120 -13.55 7.67 -8.91
N PRO A 121 -14.11 7.90 -7.71
CA PRO A 121 -15.04 6.97 -7.06
C PRO A 121 -16.41 6.89 -7.77
N PHE A 122 -16.68 7.80 -8.70
CA PHE A 122 -17.92 7.87 -9.48
C PHE A 122 -17.73 7.42 -10.93
N ALA A 123 -16.57 6.87 -11.29
CA ALA A 123 -16.48 6.09 -12.51
C ALA A 123 -17.48 4.94 -12.40
N GLY A 124 -18.31 4.71 -13.42
CA GLY A 124 -19.37 3.67 -13.45
C GLY A 124 -18.84 2.23 -13.49
N ASP A 125 -17.79 1.96 -12.71
CA ASP A 125 -17.20 0.66 -12.49
C ASP A 125 -18.08 -0.08 -11.47
N GLU A 126 -18.63 -1.23 -11.85
CA GLU A 126 -19.51 -2.03 -10.97
C GLU A 126 -18.74 -2.71 -9.83
N THR A 127 -17.39 -2.69 -9.88
CA THR A 127 -16.52 -3.34 -8.90
C THR A 127 -16.24 -2.45 -7.70
N LEU A 128 -16.47 -2.98 -6.48
CA LEU A 128 -16.10 -2.30 -5.25
C LEU A 128 -14.58 -2.25 -5.12
N ARG A 129 -14.01 -1.04 -4.97
CA ARG A 129 -12.55 -0.85 -4.87
C ARG A 129 -12.15 0.11 -3.75
N SER A 130 -11.00 -0.16 -3.14
CA SER A 130 -10.39 0.77 -2.19
C SER A 130 -9.75 1.94 -2.94
N ILE A 131 -10.16 3.17 -2.64
CA ILE A 131 -9.58 4.39 -3.24
C ILE A 131 -8.10 4.51 -2.86
N SER A 132 -7.74 4.18 -1.62
CA SER A 132 -6.37 4.37 -1.14
C SER A 132 -5.37 3.39 -1.72
N ILE A 133 -5.78 2.13 -1.85
CA ILE A 133 -4.89 1.03 -2.23
C ILE A 133 -5.10 0.60 -3.69
N GLY A 134 -6.25 0.91 -4.29
CA GLY A 134 -6.65 0.39 -5.61
C GLY A 134 -7.05 -1.09 -5.60
N ALA A 135 -7.14 -1.71 -4.42
CA ALA A 135 -7.53 -3.11 -4.26
C ALA A 135 -9.02 -3.30 -4.58
N MET A 136 -9.31 -4.23 -5.49
CA MET A 136 -10.68 -4.65 -5.81
C MET A 136 -11.19 -5.65 -4.79
N ALA A 137 -12.50 -5.58 -4.53
CA ALA A 137 -13.19 -6.43 -3.60
C ALA A 137 -13.46 -7.81 -4.21
N ASP A 138 -13.28 -8.84 -3.39
CA ASP A 138 -13.76 -10.17 -3.72
C ASP A 138 -15.31 -10.20 -3.72
N GLN A 139 -15.91 -11.13 -4.47
CA GLN A 139 -17.37 -11.29 -4.56
C GLN A 139 -18.15 -11.36 -3.23
N PRO A 140 -17.65 -11.93 -2.11
CA PRO A 140 -18.40 -11.96 -0.85
C PRO A 140 -18.39 -10.66 -0.05
N VAL A 141 -17.58 -9.66 -0.44
CA VAL A 141 -17.51 -8.38 0.27
C VAL A 141 -18.76 -7.55 -0.02
N ASN A 142 -19.48 -7.14 1.02
CA ASN A 142 -20.73 -6.38 0.92
C ASN A 142 -20.67 -5.06 1.74
N SER A 143 -19.47 -4.47 1.83
CA SER A 143 -19.23 -3.26 2.63
C SER A 143 -19.95 -2.02 2.12
N ASP A 144 -20.26 -1.98 0.84
CA ASP A 144 -21.11 -0.98 0.18
C ASP A 144 -22.56 -0.98 0.71
N ARG A 145 -23.08 -2.17 1.04
CA ARG A 145 -24.45 -2.38 1.55
C ARG A 145 -24.54 -2.39 3.07
N ALA A 146 -23.56 -1.79 3.76
CA ALA A 146 -23.48 -1.80 5.22
C ALA A 146 -24.76 -1.28 5.91
N LYS A 147 -25.43 -0.28 5.32
CA LYS A 147 -26.70 0.24 5.83
C LYS A 147 -27.83 -0.80 5.76
N GLU A 148 -27.95 -1.51 4.64
CA GLU A 148 -28.98 -2.54 4.45
C GLU A 148 -28.76 -3.72 5.40
N VAL A 149 -27.52 -4.18 5.53
CA VAL A 149 -27.14 -5.23 6.50
C VAL A 149 -27.45 -4.77 7.92
N GLY A 150 -27.16 -3.51 8.26
CA GLY A 150 -27.53 -2.92 9.54
C GLY A 150 -29.05 -2.94 9.78
N HIS A 151 -29.86 -2.64 8.77
CA HIS A 151 -31.32 -2.74 8.87
C HIS A 151 -31.80 -4.16 9.13
N ILE A 152 -31.24 -5.17 8.44
CA ILE A 152 -31.56 -6.59 8.67
C ILE A 152 -31.22 -6.99 10.11
N ILE A 153 -30.06 -6.56 10.63
CA ILE A 153 -29.66 -6.81 12.01
C ILE A 153 -30.64 -6.16 13.00
N LEU A 154 -31.06 -4.92 12.74
CA LEU A 154 -32.03 -4.21 13.57
C LEU A 154 -33.41 -4.88 13.54
N GLU A 155 -33.85 -5.41 12.40
CA GLU A 155 -35.09 -6.18 12.30
C GLU A 155 -35.03 -7.46 13.12
N SER A 156 -33.88 -8.16 13.12
CA SER A 156 -33.70 -9.36 13.95
C SER A 156 -33.66 -9.09 15.46
N MET A 157 -33.48 -7.83 15.88
CA MET A 157 -33.60 -7.41 17.29
C MET A 157 -35.06 -7.17 17.71
N ARG A 158 -35.98 -7.06 16.75
CA ARG A 158 -37.37 -6.74 17.05
C ARG A 158 -37.97 -7.87 17.87
N ASN A 159 -38.48 -7.54 19.05
CA ASN A 159 -39.06 -8.47 20.04
C ASN A 159 -38.06 -9.40 20.76
N ALA A 160 -36.75 -9.18 20.60
CA ALA A 160 -35.74 -9.83 21.43
C ALA A 160 -35.50 -9.05 22.72
N ALA A 161 -35.36 -9.73 23.85
CA ALA A 161 -34.93 -9.08 25.09
C ALA A 161 -33.47 -8.63 24.96
N VAL A 162 -33.16 -7.42 25.43
CA VAL A 162 -31.84 -6.78 25.28
C VAL A 162 -30.69 -7.63 25.83
N LYS A 163 -30.96 -8.49 26.82
CA LYS A 163 -29.96 -9.37 27.45
C LYS A 163 -29.72 -10.68 26.68
N ASP A 164 -30.66 -11.10 25.83
CA ASP A 164 -30.63 -12.41 25.18
C ASP A 164 -30.13 -12.34 23.73
N TYR A 165 -30.14 -11.14 23.14
CA TYR A 165 -29.68 -10.94 21.77
C TYR A 165 -28.15 -10.87 21.70
N THR A 166 -27.54 -11.84 21.01
CA THR A 166 -26.08 -11.87 20.78
C THR A 166 -25.76 -11.67 19.30
N PHE A 167 -24.89 -10.68 19.02
CA PHE A 167 -24.40 -10.42 17.68
C PHE A 167 -23.54 -11.57 17.17
N LYS A 168 -23.83 -12.07 15.97
CA LYS A 168 -23.04 -13.11 15.30
C LYS A 168 -22.15 -12.49 14.24
N LYS A 169 -20.87 -12.90 14.20
CA LYS A 169 -19.91 -12.44 13.18
C LYS A 169 -20.33 -12.75 11.74
N LYS A 170 -21.09 -13.83 11.54
CA LYS A 170 -21.60 -14.22 10.21
C LYS A 170 -22.67 -13.28 9.65
N ASP A 171 -23.35 -12.53 10.52
CA ASP A 171 -24.43 -11.62 10.15
C ASP A 171 -23.91 -10.18 9.97
N GLN A 172 -22.64 -9.93 10.33
CA GLN A 172 -21.97 -8.65 10.13
C GLN A 172 -21.51 -8.49 8.68
N VAL A 173 -21.28 -7.23 8.30
CA VAL A 173 -20.71 -6.85 7.01
C VAL A 173 -19.36 -7.52 6.80
N VAL A 174 -19.17 -8.15 5.65
CA VAL A 174 -17.91 -8.73 5.22
C VAL A 174 -17.03 -7.60 4.67
N THR A 175 -15.87 -7.42 5.29
CA THR A 175 -14.90 -6.40 4.89
C THR A 175 -13.81 -6.97 3.98
N MET A 176 -13.13 -6.09 3.25
CA MET A 176 -12.00 -6.41 2.35
C MET A 176 -10.85 -7.17 3.02
N GLY A 177 -10.75 -7.18 4.35
CA GLY A 177 -9.67 -7.81 5.10
C GLY A 177 -9.90 -9.28 5.47
N VAL A 178 -11.05 -9.87 5.11
CA VAL A 178 -11.41 -11.24 5.48
C VAL A 178 -10.82 -12.22 4.46
N LYS A 179 -9.78 -12.96 4.88
CA LYS A 179 -9.18 -14.05 4.06
C LYS A 179 -10.20 -15.17 3.86
N VAL A 180 -10.49 -15.49 2.61
CA VAL A 180 -11.38 -16.59 2.22
C VAL A 180 -10.75 -17.92 2.65
N SER A 181 -11.51 -18.73 3.39
CA SER A 181 -11.23 -20.17 3.60
C SER A 181 -11.99 -20.99 2.53
N ALA A 182 -11.60 -22.25 2.29
CA ALA A 182 -12.24 -23.10 1.29
C ALA A 182 -13.72 -23.37 1.60
N LYS A 183 -14.59 -23.49 0.58
CA LYS A 183 -16.03 -23.76 0.75
C LYS A 183 -16.34 -25.23 0.51
N VAL A 184 -16.99 -25.89 1.47
CA VAL A 184 -17.65 -27.20 1.28
C VAL A 184 -19.11 -27.05 1.75
N ASP A 185 -20.07 -27.39 0.90
CA ASP A 185 -21.53 -27.24 1.17
C ASP A 185 -21.95 -25.83 1.62
N GLY A 186 -21.40 -24.81 0.96
CA GLY A 186 -21.73 -23.40 1.27
C GLY A 186 -21.18 -22.90 2.61
N LYS A 187 -20.43 -23.72 3.36
CA LYS A 187 -19.72 -23.32 4.58
C LYS A 187 -18.22 -23.27 4.34
N THR A 188 -17.61 -22.20 4.83
CA THR A 188 -16.18 -21.97 4.76
C THR A 188 -15.46 -22.82 5.82
N LEU A 189 -14.70 -23.84 5.42
CA LEU A 189 -13.96 -24.76 6.28
C LEU A 189 -12.52 -24.90 5.78
N GLN A 190 -11.56 -24.57 6.64
CA GLN A 190 -10.19 -25.06 6.46
C GLN A 190 -10.15 -26.55 6.82
N VAL A 191 -9.92 -27.40 5.82
CA VAL A 191 -9.64 -28.81 6.05
C VAL A 191 -8.13 -28.98 5.97
N ASP A 192 -7.50 -29.16 7.12
CA ASP A 192 -6.10 -29.59 7.20
C ASP A 192 -6.03 -31.09 6.86
N PRO A 193 -5.33 -31.49 5.79
CA PRO A 193 -5.18 -32.90 5.40
C PRO A 193 -4.55 -33.76 6.50
N GLN A 194 -3.66 -33.17 7.31
CA GLN A 194 -3.03 -33.86 8.44
C GLN A 194 -4.04 -34.09 9.58
N LEU A 195 -4.91 -33.12 9.84
CA LEU A 195 -6.00 -33.25 10.80
C LEU A 195 -7.05 -34.27 10.33
N LEU A 196 -7.34 -34.32 9.02
CA LEU A 196 -8.24 -35.32 8.43
C LEU A 196 -7.67 -36.73 8.57
N PHE A 197 -6.38 -36.91 8.28
CA PHE A 197 -5.67 -38.17 8.47
C PHE A 197 -5.68 -38.62 9.94
N GLN A 198 -5.37 -37.73 10.88
CA GLN A 198 -5.43 -38.02 12.32
C GLN A 198 -6.84 -38.45 12.76
N ARG A 199 -7.88 -37.78 12.25
CA ARG A 199 -9.28 -38.15 12.54
C ARG A 199 -9.65 -39.50 11.97
N LEU A 200 -9.26 -39.81 10.72
CA LEU A 200 -9.51 -41.11 10.10
C LEU A 200 -8.82 -42.25 10.86
N VAL A 201 -7.56 -42.06 11.26
CA VAL A 201 -6.82 -43.05 12.08
C VAL A 201 -7.46 -43.22 13.46
N THR A 202 -7.94 -42.14 14.08
CA THR A 202 -8.63 -42.21 15.38
C THR A 202 -9.97 -42.93 15.30
N VAL A 203 -10.74 -42.71 14.22
CA VAL A 203 -11.99 -43.43 13.96
C VAL A 203 -11.72 -44.91 13.75
N ALA A 204 -10.72 -45.26 12.94
CA ALA A 204 -10.30 -46.64 12.71
C ALA A 204 -9.80 -47.33 14.00
N ASN A 205 -9.19 -46.59 14.94
CA ASN A 205 -8.69 -47.15 16.20
C ASN A 205 -9.73 -47.26 17.33
N GLY A 206 -10.85 -46.54 17.27
CA GLY A 206 -11.69 -46.37 18.48
C GLY A 206 -13.20 -46.28 18.29
N LEU A 207 -13.73 -46.23 17.06
CA LEU A 207 -15.17 -46.05 16.82
C LEU A 207 -15.84 -47.20 16.06
N SER A 208 -15.09 -48.18 15.58
CA SER A 208 -15.61 -49.31 14.83
C SER A 208 -14.89 -50.60 15.24
N ASP A 209 -15.58 -51.48 15.96
CA ASP A 209 -15.08 -52.80 16.39
C ASP A 209 -14.79 -53.74 15.20
N ASP A 210 -15.25 -53.40 13.99
CA ASP A 210 -15.13 -54.21 12.77
C ASP A 210 -13.97 -53.80 11.82
N LEU A 211 -13.18 -52.77 12.16
CA LEU A 211 -12.12 -52.25 11.28
C LEU A 211 -10.72 -52.49 11.86
N ASP A 212 -10.03 -53.48 11.31
CA ASP A 212 -8.62 -53.75 11.61
C ASP A 212 -7.71 -52.65 11.03
N LEU A 213 -6.92 -51.99 11.88
CA LEU A 213 -5.97 -50.94 11.48
C LEU A 213 -5.05 -51.34 10.29
N PRO A 214 -4.52 -52.58 10.22
CA PRO A 214 -3.73 -53.03 9.07
C PRO A 214 -4.50 -53.10 7.75
N SER A 215 -5.82 -53.29 7.79
CA SER A 215 -6.67 -53.32 6.59
C SER A 215 -6.91 -51.90 6.04
N VAL A 216 -7.00 -50.91 6.92
CA VAL A 216 -7.19 -49.49 6.59
C VAL A 216 -5.96 -48.92 5.88
N PHE A 217 -4.75 -49.29 6.32
CA PHE A 217 -3.49 -48.88 5.68
C PHE A 217 -3.19 -49.57 4.34
N LYS A 218 -4.02 -50.52 3.89
CA LYS A 218 -3.95 -51.05 2.51
C LYS A 218 -4.48 -50.05 1.48
N TYR A 219 -5.29 -49.10 1.92
CA TYR A 219 -5.88 -48.06 1.08
C TYR A 219 -5.18 -46.72 1.34
N GLU A 220 -5.11 -45.88 0.31
CA GLU A 220 -4.52 -44.55 0.43
C GLU A 220 -5.45 -43.66 1.26
N LEU A 221 -5.02 -43.30 2.48
CA LEU A 221 -5.81 -42.52 3.45
C LEU A 221 -5.73 -41.01 3.21
N SER A 222 -5.06 -40.59 2.14
CA SER A 222 -4.98 -39.21 1.69
C SER A 222 -5.69 -39.07 0.34
N CYS A 223 -6.31 -37.91 0.12
CA CYS A 223 -6.91 -37.57 -1.18
C CYS A 223 -5.87 -37.28 -2.27
N THR A 224 -4.58 -37.20 -1.90
CA THR A 224 -3.45 -36.90 -2.78
C THR A 224 -2.25 -37.78 -2.38
N SER A 225 -1.45 -38.21 -3.36
CA SER A 225 -0.28 -39.05 -3.09
C SER A 225 0.86 -38.25 -2.46
N ALA A 226 1.31 -38.63 -1.26
CA ALA A 226 2.38 -37.94 -0.54
C ALA A 226 3.75 -37.95 -1.26
N ALA A 227 3.94 -38.88 -2.21
CA ALA A 227 5.13 -38.95 -3.05
C ALA A 227 5.15 -37.86 -4.13
N LEU A 228 3.97 -37.46 -4.62
CA LEU A 228 3.81 -36.45 -5.67
C LEU A 228 3.44 -35.08 -5.10
N PHE A 229 2.80 -35.03 -3.93
CA PHE A 229 2.29 -33.80 -3.33
C PHE A 229 2.90 -33.54 -1.95
N ASP A 230 3.07 -32.27 -1.63
CA ASP A 230 3.46 -31.81 -0.30
C ASP A 230 2.24 -31.77 0.65
N PRO A 231 2.44 -31.56 1.97
CA PRO A 231 1.34 -31.48 2.94
C PRO A 231 0.33 -30.35 2.68
N SER A 232 0.68 -29.36 1.85
CA SER A 232 -0.22 -28.28 1.43
C SER A 232 -1.06 -28.63 0.19
N GLY A 233 -0.89 -29.83 -0.36
CA GLY A 233 -1.60 -30.31 -1.54
C GLY A 233 -1.01 -29.83 -2.86
N LEU A 234 0.22 -29.31 -2.86
CA LEU A 234 0.92 -28.81 -4.05
C LEU A 234 1.89 -29.87 -4.58
N LEU A 235 2.07 -29.94 -5.90
CA LEU A 235 2.92 -30.93 -6.55
C LEU A 235 4.41 -30.67 -6.24
N ARG A 236 5.13 -31.69 -5.78
CA ARG A 236 6.55 -31.64 -5.43
C ARG A 236 7.39 -31.42 -6.69
N GLU A 237 8.34 -30.49 -6.64
CA GLU A 237 9.24 -30.25 -7.77
C GLU A 237 10.50 -31.11 -7.71
N ALA A 238 11.06 -31.39 -8.88
CA ALA A 238 12.45 -31.78 -9.00
C ALA A 238 13.35 -30.65 -8.51
N ASP A 239 14.39 -30.99 -7.75
CA ASP A 239 15.36 -30.04 -7.20
C ASP A 239 16.33 -29.58 -8.32
N LYS A 240 15.87 -28.62 -9.12
CA LYS A 240 16.64 -28.04 -10.24
C LYS A 240 17.90 -27.33 -9.77
N ALA A 241 17.88 -26.73 -8.58
CA ALA A 241 19.03 -26.04 -8.02
C ALA A 241 20.22 -27.00 -7.85
N LYS A 242 19.97 -28.21 -7.32
CA LYS A 242 21.02 -29.25 -7.24
C LYS A 242 21.58 -29.67 -8.59
N LEU A 243 20.77 -29.65 -9.65
CA LEU A 243 21.24 -29.97 -10.99
C LEU A 243 22.16 -28.87 -11.53
N VAL A 244 21.86 -27.60 -11.26
CA VAL A 244 22.77 -26.47 -11.54
C VAL A 244 24.05 -26.60 -10.75
N ASP A 245 23.97 -26.84 -9.44
CA ASP A 245 25.14 -27.00 -8.59
C ASP A 245 26.03 -28.16 -9.10
N ALA A 246 25.42 -29.28 -9.49
CA ALA A 246 26.12 -30.40 -10.07
C ALA A 246 26.76 -30.06 -11.43
N LEU A 247 26.05 -29.32 -12.30
CA LEU A 247 26.60 -28.85 -13.58
C LEU A 247 27.75 -27.87 -13.37
N VAL A 248 27.65 -26.94 -12.42
CA VAL A 248 28.73 -26.01 -12.07
C VAL A 248 29.95 -26.77 -11.56
N VAL A 249 29.76 -27.75 -10.67
CA VAL A 249 30.84 -28.61 -10.16
C VAL A 249 31.47 -29.45 -11.28
N LEU A 250 30.66 -30.05 -12.17
CA LEU A 250 31.14 -30.88 -13.27
C LEU A 250 31.81 -30.08 -14.38
N SER A 251 31.30 -28.88 -14.64
CA SER A 251 31.75 -28.05 -15.75
C SER A 251 33.16 -27.54 -15.54
N ALA A 252 33.62 -27.37 -14.28
CA ALA A 252 34.97 -26.93 -13.91
C ALA A 252 35.56 -25.96 -14.95
N PHE A 253 34.72 -25.06 -15.47
CA PHE A 253 35.18 -23.93 -16.24
C PHE A 253 35.92 -23.14 -15.18
N LYS A 254 37.25 -23.24 -15.24
CA LYS A 254 38.11 -22.20 -14.68
C LYS A 254 37.40 -20.91 -15.04
N GLU A 255 37.12 -20.08 -14.04
CA GLU A 255 36.86 -18.67 -14.24
C GLU A 255 38.01 -18.13 -15.11
N SER A 256 37.91 -18.27 -16.43
CA SER A 256 38.26 -17.17 -17.26
C SER A 256 37.16 -16.18 -16.93
N GLU A 257 37.44 -15.31 -15.96
CA GLU A 257 37.28 -13.89 -16.20
C GLU A 257 37.89 -13.55 -17.58
N GLN A 258 37.26 -14.01 -18.67
CA GLN A 258 37.12 -13.12 -19.79
C GLN A 258 36.20 -12.05 -19.24
N ASN A 259 36.85 -11.06 -18.62
CA ASN A 259 36.46 -9.69 -18.71
C ASN A 259 36.00 -9.45 -20.16
N VAL A 260 34.70 -9.63 -20.41
CA VAL A 260 33.98 -8.90 -21.46
C VAL A 260 33.96 -7.40 -21.09
N ALA A 261 34.57 -7.02 -19.95
CA ALA A 261 35.17 -5.72 -19.73
C ALA A 261 36.52 -5.60 -20.48
N GLY A 262 36.50 -5.45 -21.81
CA GLY A 262 37.75 -5.19 -22.54
C GLY A 262 37.64 -4.94 -24.03
N GLU A 263 36.70 -5.60 -24.71
CA GLU A 263 36.39 -5.30 -26.11
C GLU A 263 34.91 -4.97 -26.20
N THR A 264 34.59 -3.75 -26.60
CA THR A 264 33.25 -3.35 -27.03
C THR A 264 32.92 -4.13 -28.31
N ILE A 265 32.66 -5.43 -28.17
CA ILE A 265 31.93 -6.19 -29.17
C ILE A 265 30.52 -5.62 -29.08
N ASP A 266 30.06 -4.99 -30.15
CA ASP A 266 28.69 -4.53 -30.33
C ASP A 266 27.77 -5.76 -30.21
N SER A 267 27.37 -6.07 -28.97
CA SER A 267 26.68 -7.30 -28.60
C SER A 267 25.28 -6.95 -28.20
N GLU A 268 24.30 -7.67 -28.76
CA GLU A 268 22.90 -7.47 -28.45
C GLU A 268 22.54 -8.34 -27.23
N TYR A 269 21.89 -7.74 -26.24
CA TYR A 269 21.46 -8.45 -25.04
C TYR A 269 19.99 -8.83 -25.16
N VAL A 270 19.68 -10.11 -24.91
CA VAL A 270 18.31 -10.62 -24.78
C VAL A 270 18.08 -10.98 -23.31
N LEU A 271 17.14 -10.29 -22.67
CA LEU A 271 16.87 -10.44 -21.24
C LEU A 271 15.57 -11.22 -20.99
N ASP A 272 15.62 -12.14 -20.04
CA ASP A 272 14.45 -12.71 -19.39
C ASP A 272 13.79 -11.66 -18.47
N GLY A 273 12.64 -11.16 -18.91
CA GLY A 273 11.84 -10.21 -18.16
C GLY A 273 11.29 -10.79 -16.85
N GLY A 274 11.06 -12.11 -16.79
CA GLY A 274 10.63 -12.81 -15.58
C GLY A 274 11.68 -12.73 -14.47
N SER A 275 12.93 -13.09 -14.78
CA SER A 275 14.08 -12.92 -13.86
C SER A 275 14.29 -11.46 -13.45
N LEU A 276 14.21 -10.53 -14.42
CA LEU A 276 14.37 -9.09 -14.16
C LEU A 276 13.40 -8.58 -13.09
N LEU A 277 12.13 -8.99 -13.15
CA LEU A 277 11.10 -8.63 -12.15
C LEU A 277 11.50 -9.04 -10.73
N HIS A 278 12.15 -10.18 -10.55
CA HIS A 278 12.53 -10.67 -9.22
C HIS A 278 13.83 -10.02 -8.71
N ARG A 279 14.73 -9.62 -9.61
CA ARG A 279 16.05 -9.08 -9.28
C ARG A 279 16.04 -7.73 -8.56
N ILE A 280 15.11 -6.83 -8.93
CA ILE A 280 15.09 -5.45 -8.39
C ILE A 280 14.16 -5.35 -7.17
N PRO A 281 14.67 -5.06 -5.95
CA PRO A 281 13.84 -4.90 -4.77
C PRO A 281 12.94 -3.66 -4.89
N TRP A 282 11.70 -3.75 -4.40
CA TRP A 282 10.79 -2.61 -4.36
C TRP A 282 10.92 -1.91 -3.01
N ILE A 283 11.08 -0.59 -3.03
CA ILE A 283 11.09 0.24 -1.81
C ILE A 283 9.65 0.42 -1.34
N TRP A 284 9.42 0.31 -0.03
CA TRP A 284 8.10 0.50 0.55
C TRP A 284 7.63 1.95 0.37
N SER A 285 6.38 2.14 -0.05
CA SER A 285 5.76 3.45 -0.23
C SER A 285 6.33 4.27 -1.40
N ASP A 286 7.02 3.64 -2.36
CA ASP A 286 7.36 4.27 -3.64
C ASP A 286 6.18 4.25 -4.62
N THR A 287 6.18 5.19 -5.58
CA THR A 287 5.20 5.19 -6.67
C THR A 287 5.54 4.14 -7.71
N TYR A 288 4.53 3.61 -8.42
CA TYR A 288 4.78 2.70 -9.54
C TYR A 288 5.65 3.34 -10.63
N ALA A 289 5.58 4.66 -10.79
CA ALA A 289 6.48 5.44 -11.64
C ALA A 289 7.94 5.38 -11.19
N SER A 290 8.20 5.59 -9.89
CA SER A 290 9.55 5.47 -9.32
C SER A 290 10.10 4.04 -9.48
N ILE A 291 9.24 3.06 -9.24
CA ILE A 291 9.59 1.64 -9.42
C ILE A 291 9.97 1.41 -10.88
N GLY A 292 9.11 1.76 -11.84
CA GLY A 292 9.38 1.61 -13.27
C GLY A 292 10.67 2.30 -13.72
N GLN A 293 10.95 3.49 -13.18
CA GLN A 293 12.18 4.24 -13.44
C GLN A 293 13.42 3.50 -12.91
N THR A 294 13.32 2.86 -11.75
CA THR A 294 14.41 2.04 -11.18
C THR A 294 14.75 0.85 -12.09
N TYR A 295 13.74 0.20 -12.68
CA TYR A 295 13.95 -0.84 -13.69
C TYR A 295 14.63 -0.29 -14.94
N LEU A 296 14.15 0.85 -15.44
CA LEU A 296 14.72 1.50 -16.62
C LEU A 296 16.19 1.86 -16.41
N GLU A 297 16.53 2.48 -15.28
CA GLU A 297 17.92 2.86 -14.95
C GLU A 297 18.84 1.64 -14.81
N TYR A 298 18.35 0.56 -14.20
CA TYR A 298 19.10 -0.68 -14.10
C TYR A 298 19.39 -1.28 -15.49
N VAL A 299 18.36 -1.40 -16.34
CA VAL A 299 18.47 -1.95 -17.69
C VAL A 299 19.44 -1.12 -18.52
N LYS A 300 19.28 0.20 -18.49
CA LYS A 300 20.11 1.14 -19.26
C LYS A 300 21.57 1.12 -18.82
N ARG A 301 21.83 1.07 -17.51
CA ARG A 301 23.19 1.05 -16.95
C ARG A 301 23.92 -0.25 -17.25
N MET A 302 23.24 -1.39 -17.18
CA MET A 302 23.87 -2.71 -17.32
C MET A 302 23.95 -3.18 -18.77
N TYR A 303 22.93 -2.88 -19.59
CA TYR A 303 22.74 -3.50 -20.91
C TYR A 303 22.50 -2.50 -22.04
N GLY A 304 22.39 -1.19 -21.74
CA GLY A 304 22.13 -0.16 -22.74
C GLY A 304 20.72 -0.23 -23.32
N LYS A 305 20.56 -0.84 -24.50
CA LYS A 305 19.27 -0.99 -25.22
C LYS A 305 19.00 -2.46 -25.56
N PRO A 306 18.71 -3.31 -24.56
CA PRO A 306 18.46 -4.72 -24.80
C PRO A 306 17.09 -5.00 -25.43
N ARG A 307 16.92 -6.23 -25.90
CA ARG A 307 15.62 -6.88 -26.12
C ARG A 307 15.17 -7.56 -24.84
N ILE A 308 13.95 -7.29 -24.41
CA ILE A 308 13.38 -7.85 -23.18
C ILE A 308 12.14 -8.64 -23.54
N VAL A 309 12.05 -9.88 -23.07
CA VAL A 309 10.89 -10.73 -23.30
C VAL A 309 10.20 -11.00 -21.98
N PHE A 310 8.92 -10.67 -21.90
CA PHE A 310 8.09 -10.97 -20.72
C PHE A 310 7.12 -12.12 -21.00
N ASP A 311 6.82 -12.89 -19.95
CA ASP A 311 5.74 -13.88 -19.96
C ASP A 311 4.36 -13.22 -20.18
N GLY A 312 3.43 -14.05 -20.67
CA GLY A 312 2.00 -13.79 -20.66
C GLY A 312 1.31 -14.53 -19.51
N TYR A 313 0.48 -13.81 -18.76
CA TYR A 313 -0.29 -14.34 -17.62
C TYR A 313 -1.81 -14.30 -17.86
N ASN A 314 -2.26 -13.84 -19.03
CA ASN A 314 -3.69 -13.65 -19.34
C ASN A 314 -4.36 -14.83 -20.04
N ASN A 315 -3.61 -15.73 -20.69
CA ASN A 315 -4.18 -16.71 -21.61
C ASN A 315 -4.21 -18.12 -20.99
N GLY A 316 -5.43 -18.58 -20.68
CA GLY A 316 -5.77 -19.98 -20.45
C GLY A 316 -5.02 -20.65 -19.29
N PRO A 317 -5.24 -21.96 -19.10
CA PRO A 317 -4.39 -22.73 -18.22
C PRO A 317 -3.01 -22.88 -18.88
N SER A 318 -1.96 -22.38 -18.22
CA SER A 318 -0.59 -22.51 -18.65
C SER A 318 0.04 -23.78 -18.09
N THR A 319 1.01 -24.35 -18.79
CA THR A 319 1.88 -25.41 -18.24
C THR A 319 2.62 -24.95 -16.97
N LYS A 320 2.71 -23.64 -16.73
CA LYS A 320 3.29 -23.04 -15.52
C LYS A 320 2.26 -22.69 -14.41
N ASP A 321 0.98 -23.03 -14.54
CA ASP A 321 -0.03 -22.69 -13.52
C ASP A 321 0.28 -23.28 -12.15
N ALA A 322 0.65 -24.56 -12.11
CA ALA A 322 1.01 -25.23 -10.86
C ALA A 322 2.22 -24.56 -10.20
N THR A 323 3.21 -24.13 -10.98
CA THR A 323 4.38 -23.37 -10.52
C THR A 323 4.01 -21.96 -10.07
N HIS A 324 3.08 -21.28 -10.73
CA HIS A 324 2.56 -19.97 -10.31
C HIS A 324 1.80 -20.04 -8.97
N ILE A 325 0.93 -21.05 -8.80
CA ILE A 325 0.18 -21.29 -7.56
C ILE A 325 1.15 -21.60 -6.40
N ARG A 326 2.22 -22.37 -6.67
CA ARG A 326 3.27 -22.64 -5.67
C ARG A 326 4.08 -21.40 -5.27
N ARG A 327 4.52 -20.60 -6.23
CA ARG A 327 5.30 -19.37 -5.96
C ARG A 327 4.50 -18.34 -5.17
N SER A 328 3.19 -18.35 -5.29
CA SER A 328 2.28 -17.55 -4.47
C SER A 328 1.90 -18.22 -3.14
N CYS A 329 2.36 -19.46 -2.86
CA CYS A 329 1.96 -20.29 -1.73
C CYS A 329 0.42 -20.43 -1.59
N GLY A 330 -0.31 -20.35 -2.71
CA GLY A 330 -1.78 -20.26 -2.72
C GLY A 330 -2.35 -18.95 -2.15
N VAL A 331 -1.51 -17.97 -1.80
CA VAL A 331 -1.88 -16.66 -1.28
C VAL A 331 -1.61 -15.61 -2.37
N ALA A 332 -2.59 -15.37 -3.22
CA ALA A 332 -2.57 -14.20 -4.11
C ALA A 332 -2.98 -12.95 -3.32
N GLY A 333 -2.25 -11.84 -3.51
CA GLY A 333 -2.72 -10.53 -3.05
C GLY A 333 -4.00 -10.11 -3.78
N PRO A 334 -4.76 -9.14 -3.25
CA PRO A 334 -5.93 -8.63 -3.94
C PRO A 334 -5.54 -8.08 -5.32
N THR A 335 -6.47 -8.14 -6.27
CA THR A 335 -6.24 -7.52 -7.58
C THR A 335 -6.20 -6.00 -7.41
N ILE A 336 -5.11 -5.36 -7.84
CA ILE A 336 -4.81 -3.95 -7.65
C ILE A 336 -4.80 -3.29 -9.03
N LYS A 337 -5.76 -2.38 -9.26
CA LYS A 337 -5.74 -1.50 -10.42
C LYS A 337 -4.92 -0.27 -10.06
N PHE A 338 -3.77 -0.08 -10.71
CA PHE A 338 -2.84 0.99 -10.37
C PHE A 338 -2.59 1.93 -11.56
N ASN A 339 -2.27 3.18 -11.24
CA ASN A 339 -1.73 4.18 -12.16
C ASN A 339 -0.28 4.51 -11.77
N PRO A 340 0.55 5.06 -12.66
CA PRO A 340 1.97 5.34 -12.39
C PRO A 340 2.18 6.24 -11.15
N GLU A 341 1.28 7.19 -10.90
CA GLU A 341 1.35 8.10 -9.74
C GLU A 341 0.87 7.47 -8.41
N MET A 342 0.33 6.25 -8.45
CA MET A 342 -0.13 5.57 -7.23
C MET A 342 1.05 5.04 -6.43
N VAL A 343 0.96 5.13 -5.10
CA VAL A 343 1.94 4.57 -4.17
C VAL A 343 1.71 3.06 -4.04
N CYS A 344 2.78 2.28 -4.19
CA CYS A 344 2.78 0.85 -3.97
C CYS A 344 2.84 0.54 -2.47
N ASN A 345 1.68 0.18 -1.90
CA ASN A 345 1.55 -0.25 -0.51
C ASN A 345 1.50 -1.78 -0.35
N ALA A 346 1.66 -2.52 -1.45
CA ALA A 346 1.67 -3.98 -1.44
C ALA A 346 3.09 -4.50 -1.32
N ARG A 347 3.26 -5.64 -0.62
CA ARG A 347 4.51 -6.40 -0.69
C ARG A 347 4.69 -6.92 -2.11
N LYS A 348 5.91 -6.79 -2.66
CA LYS A 348 6.27 -7.24 -4.00
C LYS A 348 5.82 -8.67 -4.29
N GLU A 349 6.06 -9.59 -3.36
CA GLU A 349 5.67 -11.01 -3.46
C GLU A 349 4.17 -11.20 -3.62
N HIS A 350 3.36 -10.52 -2.79
CA HIS A 350 1.90 -10.61 -2.87
C HIS A 350 1.34 -9.97 -4.14
N PHE A 351 1.96 -8.85 -4.58
CA PHE A 351 1.56 -8.17 -5.80
C PHE A 351 1.84 -9.02 -7.03
N LEU A 352 3.08 -9.53 -7.17
CA LEU A 352 3.50 -10.38 -8.28
C LEU A 352 2.92 -11.80 -8.21
N GLY A 353 2.41 -12.21 -7.04
CA GLY A 353 1.71 -13.49 -6.86
C GLY A 353 0.31 -13.51 -7.49
N ASN A 354 -0.29 -12.35 -7.77
CA ASN A 354 -1.56 -12.26 -8.50
C ASN A 354 -1.29 -12.10 -10.00
N PRO A 355 -1.76 -13.03 -10.87
CA PRO A 355 -1.44 -13.03 -12.30
C PRO A 355 -1.94 -11.78 -13.03
N ILE A 356 -3.10 -11.24 -12.61
CA ILE A 356 -3.69 -10.03 -13.21
C ILE A 356 -2.82 -8.81 -12.90
N ASN A 357 -2.37 -8.68 -11.65
CA ASN A 357 -1.47 -7.59 -11.24
C ASN A 357 -0.12 -7.70 -11.94
N LYS A 358 0.41 -8.92 -12.02
CA LYS A 358 1.68 -9.21 -12.66
C LYS A 358 1.64 -8.84 -14.15
N GLN A 359 0.58 -9.22 -14.85
CA GLN A 359 0.37 -8.83 -16.24
C GLN A 359 0.29 -7.31 -16.41
N ALA A 360 -0.55 -6.64 -15.62
CA ALA A 360 -0.72 -5.19 -15.72
C ALA A 360 0.60 -4.44 -15.48
N PHE A 361 1.42 -4.93 -14.55
CA PHE A 361 2.74 -4.37 -14.28
C PHE A 361 3.75 -4.64 -15.40
N VAL A 362 3.76 -5.85 -15.97
CA VAL A 362 4.60 -6.18 -17.11
C VAL A 362 4.27 -5.32 -18.33
N GLN A 363 2.98 -5.08 -18.60
CA GLN A 363 2.56 -4.19 -19.68
C GLN A 363 3.02 -2.75 -19.43
N TYR A 364 2.78 -2.23 -18.23
CA TYR A 364 3.23 -0.91 -17.83
C TYR A 364 4.76 -0.75 -17.94
N LEU A 365 5.52 -1.72 -17.44
CA LEU A 365 6.98 -1.69 -17.50
C LEU A 365 7.49 -1.79 -18.95
N GLY A 366 6.83 -2.62 -19.78
CA GLY A 366 7.08 -2.70 -21.21
C GLY A 366 6.94 -1.34 -21.89
N ASP A 367 5.86 -0.60 -21.60
CA ASP A 367 5.64 0.75 -22.14
C ASP A 367 6.72 1.75 -21.70
N VAL A 368 7.18 1.68 -20.45
CA VAL A 368 8.25 2.54 -19.94
C VAL A 368 9.57 2.26 -20.67
N LEU A 369 9.91 0.98 -20.87
CA LEU A 369 11.13 0.56 -21.53
C LEU A 369 11.11 0.88 -23.04
N MET A 370 9.97 0.68 -23.71
CA MET A 370 9.78 1.02 -25.12
C MET A 370 9.94 2.52 -25.38
N LYS A 371 9.48 3.37 -24.45
CA LYS A 371 9.64 4.83 -24.56
C LYS A 371 11.11 5.30 -24.52
N ASP A 372 12.00 4.59 -23.83
CA ASP A 372 13.45 4.88 -23.83
C ASP A 372 14.21 4.19 -24.99
N GLY A 373 13.47 3.50 -25.88
CA GLY A 373 14.01 2.87 -27.08
C GLY A 373 14.54 1.45 -26.89
N CYS A 374 14.17 0.77 -25.80
CA CYS A 374 14.37 -0.68 -25.67
C CYS A 374 13.31 -1.42 -26.50
N GLN A 375 13.62 -2.65 -26.93
CA GLN A 375 12.63 -3.51 -27.60
C GLN A 375 12.02 -4.48 -26.60
N VAL A 376 10.69 -4.49 -26.50
CA VAL A 376 9.97 -5.36 -25.56
C VAL A 376 9.04 -6.28 -26.34
N LEU A 377 9.11 -7.57 -26.02
CA LEU A 377 8.24 -8.61 -26.56
C LEU A 377 7.42 -9.25 -25.42
N HIS A 378 6.17 -9.58 -25.70
CA HIS A 378 5.30 -10.28 -24.76
C HIS A 378 4.93 -11.65 -25.33
N ALA A 379 5.20 -12.71 -24.57
CA ALA A 379 4.71 -14.04 -24.87
C ALA A 379 3.22 -14.16 -24.54
N GLU A 380 2.52 -15.09 -25.19
CA GLU A 380 1.12 -15.40 -24.84
C GLU A 380 1.02 -16.19 -23.53
N GLY A 381 2.06 -16.96 -23.20
CA GLY A 381 2.18 -17.75 -21.98
C GLY A 381 3.62 -17.75 -21.52
N ASP A 382 4.29 -18.88 -21.70
CA ASP A 382 5.70 -19.04 -21.31
C ASP A 382 6.67 -18.32 -22.26
N ALA A 383 7.55 -17.46 -21.72
CA ALA A 383 8.53 -16.72 -22.50
C ALA A 383 9.77 -17.52 -22.91
N ASP A 384 10.04 -18.67 -22.30
CA ASP A 384 11.31 -19.41 -22.47
C ASP A 384 11.66 -19.64 -23.96
N THR A 385 10.69 -20.11 -24.74
CA THR A 385 10.87 -20.35 -26.18
C THR A 385 11.02 -19.07 -26.99
N LEU A 386 10.32 -18.00 -26.62
CA LEU A 386 10.37 -16.71 -27.30
C LEU A 386 11.72 -16.01 -27.03
N ILE A 387 12.25 -16.12 -25.81
CA ILE A 387 13.60 -15.64 -25.44
C ILE A 387 14.64 -16.29 -26.34
N VAL A 388 14.63 -17.63 -26.43
CA VAL A 388 15.61 -18.40 -27.19
C VAL A 388 15.51 -18.10 -28.68
N ASN A 389 14.30 -18.11 -29.25
CA ASN A 389 14.10 -17.79 -30.68
C ASN A 389 14.55 -16.37 -31.02
N THR A 390 14.29 -15.41 -30.13
CA THR A 390 14.76 -14.03 -30.30
C THR A 390 16.27 -13.98 -30.30
N ALA A 391 16.91 -14.69 -29.37
CA ALA A 391 18.37 -14.73 -29.26
C ALA A 391 19.03 -15.39 -30.48
N VAL A 392 18.50 -16.54 -30.95
CA VAL A 392 18.99 -17.22 -32.15
C VAL A 392 18.84 -16.35 -33.40
N THR A 393 17.72 -15.62 -33.52
CA THR A 393 17.50 -14.70 -34.66
C THR A 393 18.47 -13.52 -34.63
N CYS A 394 18.75 -12.95 -33.45
CA CYS A 394 19.77 -11.92 -33.29
C CYS A 394 21.18 -12.44 -33.60
N ALA A 395 21.49 -13.67 -33.18
CA ALA A 395 22.79 -14.33 -33.37
C ALA A 395 23.18 -14.55 -34.85
N VAL A 396 22.22 -14.51 -35.77
CA VAL A 396 22.51 -14.54 -37.22
C VAL A 396 23.32 -13.31 -37.64
N ASN A 397 23.01 -12.15 -37.06
CA ASN A 397 23.56 -10.86 -37.51
C ASN A 397 24.58 -10.28 -36.53
N VAL A 398 24.41 -10.49 -35.23
CA VAL A 398 25.18 -9.83 -34.16
C VAL A 398 25.51 -10.84 -33.07
N THR A 399 26.67 -10.68 -32.42
CA THR A 399 26.98 -11.47 -31.22
C THR A 399 25.90 -11.22 -30.17
N THR A 400 25.27 -12.27 -29.68
CA THR A 400 24.09 -12.14 -28.81
C THR A 400 24.36 -12.80 -27.46
N VAL A 401 23.94 -12.14 -26.38
CA VAL A 401 24.08 -12.66 -25.01
C VAL A 401 22.69 -12.79 -24.39
N VAL A 402 22.36 -13.99 -23.92
CA VAL A 402 21.10 -14.28 -23.22
C VAL A 402 21.32 -14.17 -21.71
N ILE A 403 20.51 -13.35 -21.04
CA ILE A 403 20.54 -13.19 -19.59
C ILE A 403 19.24 -13.74 -19.01
N GLY A 404 19.35 -14.85 -18.28
CA GLY A 404 18.24 -15.42 -17.51
C GLY A 404 18.77 -16.41 -16.47
N GLU A 405 17.96 -16.68 -15.45
CA GLU A 405 18.32 -17.62 -14.37
C GLU A 405 17.71 -19.02 -14.60
N ASP A 406 16.80 -19.17 -15.57
CA ASP A 406 16.15 -20.45 -15.82
C ASP A 406 17.06 -21.41 -16.63
N THR A 407 17.31 -22.57 -16.05
CA THR A 407 18.04 -23.68 -16.67
C THR A 407 17.44 -24.16 -18.00
N TYR A 408 16.14 -23.99 -18.19
CA TYR A 408 15.50 -24.38 -19.44
C TYR A 408 16.00 -23.54 -20.62
N LEU A 409 16.41 -22.28 -20.39
CA LEU A 409 16.99 -21.43 -21.43
C LEU A 409 18.26 -22.07 -22.00
N LEU A 410 19.14 -22.61 -21.16
CA LEU A 410 20.36 -23.28 -21.62
C LEU A 410 20.05 -24.52 -22.46
N VAL A 411 19.11 -25.35 -22.01
CA VAL A 411 18.71 -26.57 -22.74
C VAL A 411 18.09 -26.21 -24.09
N LEU A 412 17.23 -25.19 -24.12
CA LEU A 412 16.59 -24.71 -25.35
C LEU A 412 17.61 -24.06 -26.30
N LEU A 413 18.57 -23.30 -25.77
CA LEU A 413 19.66 -22.73 -26.56
C LEU A 413 20.50 -23.84 -27.21
N LEU A 414 20.88 -24.88 -26.47
CA LEU A 414 21.60 -26.03 -27.03
C LEU A 414 20.81 -26.76 -28.12
N HIS A 415 19.48 -26.77 -28.03
CA HIS A 415 18.62 -27.40 -29.02
C HIS A 415 18.43 -26.55 -30.29
N HIS A 416 18.31 -25.22 -30.14
CA HIS A 416 17.96 -24.30 -31.22
C HIS A 416 19.15 -23.53 -31.81
N ALA A 417 20.31 -23.54 -31.17
CA ALA A 417 21.50 -22.84 -31.66
C ALA A 417 21.97 -23.44 -32.99
N ASP A 418 22.13 -22.59 -34.00
CA ASP A 418 22.82 -22.96 -35.23
C ASP A 418 24.33 -22.80 -35.03
N LEU A 419 25.08 -23.88 -35.15
CA LEU A 419 26.54 -23.86 -35.05
C LEU A 419 27.22 -23.02 -36.15
N ARG A 420 26.46 -22.55 -37.15
CA ARG A 420 26.92 -21.68 -38.24
C ARG A 420 26.69 -20.18 -37.98
N SER A 421 25.94 -19.79 -36.95
CA SER A 421 25.69 -18.38 -36.63
C SER A 421 26.86 -17.74 -35.88
N ARG A 422 26.78 -16.42 -35.60
CA ARG A 422 27.76 -15.76 -34.72
C ARG A 422 27.61 -16.29 -33.29
N SER A 423 28.60 -15.99 -32.45
CA SER A 423 28.65 -16.45 -31.07
C SER A 423 27.39 -16.05 -30.29
N LEU A 424 26.78 -17.05 -29.65
CA LEU A 424 25.62 -16.95 -28.78
C LEU A 424 26.04 -17.40 -27.39
N PHE A 425 25.95 -16.51 -26.41
CA PHE A 425 26.43 -16.71 -25.04
C PHE A 425 25.28 -16.77 -24.04
#